data_AF-A0A2M8NA41-F1
#
_entry.id   AF-A0A2M8NA41-F1
#
_cell.length_a   1.000
_cell.length_b   1.000
_cell.length_c   1.000
_cell.angle_alpha   90.00
_cell.angle_beta   90.00
_cell.angle_gamma   90.00
#
_symmetry.space_group_name_H-M   'P 1'
#
loop_
_entity.id
_entity.type
_entity.pdbx_description
1 polymer ?
#
loop_
_entity_poly.entity_id
_entity_poly.type
_entity_poly.pdbx_seq_one_letter_code
_entity_poly.pdbx_strand_id
1 'polypeptide(L)'
;VNIKRSLALGEILLQEHVSVPEEDIDAQIDEMVVQFGEQAETIRQIFDTPRMRSNIRQNLLQKALYDRIIAIAKGEEIPAPKAEESQEDVQSEAEVSLQETPAETETEASDQEQE
;
A
#
# COMPACT_ATOMS: atom_id res chain seq x y z
N VAL A 1 22.29 -2.84 5.13
CA VAL A 1 21.76 -1.46 5.23
C VAL A 1 22.25 -0.85 6.53
N ASN A 2 22.66 0.42 6.56
CA ASN A 2 23.10 1.10 7.78
C ASN A 2 21.88 1.67 8.52
N ILE A 3 21.64 1.22 9.76
CA ILE A 3 20.45 1.56 10.56
C ILE A 3 20.38 3.08 10.86
N LYS A 4 21.51 3.74 11.08
CA LYS A 4 21.54 5.19 11.34
C LYS A 4 21.03 5.97 10.13
N ARG A 5 21.44 5.54 8.93
CA ARG A 5 21.00 6.16 7.68
C ARG A 5 19.51 5.95 7.45
N SER A 6 18.97 4.75 7.69
CA SER A 6 17.55 4.48 7.49
C SER A 6 16.68 5.30 8.46
N LEU A 7 17.11 5.46 9.72
CA LEU A 7 16.41 6.30 10.68
C LEU A 7 16.42 7.78 10.27
N ALA A 8 17.59 8.30 9.87
CA ALA A 8 17.69 9.68 9.41
C ALA A 8 16.82 9.95 8.16
N LEU A 9 16.80 9.03 7.19
CA LEU A 9 15.95 9.16 6.00
C LEU A 9 14.47 9.05 6.33
N GLY A 10 14.09 8.19 7.28
CA GLY A 10 12.71 8.09 7.76
C GLY A 10 12.23 9.39 8.41
N GLU A 11 13.06 10.04 9.25
CA GLU A 11 12.71 11.32 9.87
C GLU A 11 12.52 12.43 8.83
N ILE A 12 13.40 12.51 7.83
CA ILE A 12 13.28 13.52 6.76
C ILE A 12 11.98 13.30 5.97
N LEU A 13 11.62 12.05 5.68
CA LEU A 13 10.39 11.71 4.97
C LEU A 13 9.14 12.22 5.72
N LEU A 14 9.12 12.10 7.05
CA LEU A 14 8.04 12.62 7.90
C LEU A 14 8.02 14.15 7.96
N GLN A 15 9.17 14.78 8.22
CA GLN A 15 9.29 16.24 8.36
C GLN A 15 8.96 16.99 7.07
N GLU A 16 9.33 16.43 5.92
CA GLU A 16 9.09 17.01 4.61
C GLU A 16 7.76 16.56 3.99
N HIS A 17 6.97 15.75 4.72
CA HIS A 17 5.70 15.17 4.30
C HIS A 17 5.77 14.54 2.89
N VAL A 18 6.85 13.81 2.61
CA VAL A 18 7.03 13.16 1.31
C VAL A 18 6.14 11.93 1.25
N SER A 19 5.09 11.99 0.42
CA SER A 19 4.24 10.84 0.12
C SER A 19 4.13 10.57 -1.38
N VAL A 20 3.64 9.39 -1.72
CA VAL A 20 3.45 8.93 -3.10
C VAL A 20 2.02 8.41 -3.25
N PRO A 21 1.12 9.21 -3.86
CA PRO A 21 -0.27 8.83 -4.01
C PRO A 21 -0.41 7.65 -4.98
N GLU A 22 -1.55 6.95 -4.87
CA GLU A 22 -1.84 5.78 -5.72
C GLU A 22 -1.80 6.12 -7.22
N GLU A 23 -2.19 7.33 -7.60
CA GLU A 23 -2.11 7.83 -8.98
C GLU A 23 -0.68 7.86 -9.54
N ASP A 24 0.32 8.16 -8.71
CA ASP A 24 1.72 8.17 -9.12
C ASP A 24 2.26 6.72 -9.23
N ILE A 25 1.73 5.79 -8.43
CA ILE A 25 2.02 4.36 -8.53
C ILE A 25 1.45 3.80 -9.84
N ASP A 26 0.19 4.13 -10.15
CA ASP A 26 -0.47 3.71 -11.39
C ASP A 26 0.23 4.27 -12.62
N ALA A 27 0.61 5.56 -12.60
CA ALA A 27 1.38 6.17 -13.67
C ALA A 27 2.75 5.50 -13.86
N GLN A 28 3.42 5.11 -12.77
CA GLN A 28 4.68 4.38 -12.85
C GLN A 28 4.51 2.97 -13.41
N ILE A 29 3.41 2.28 -13.07
CA ILE A 29 3.06 0.98 -13.66
C ILE A 29 2.80 1.14 -15.15
N ASP A 30 2.05 2.17 -15.56
CA ASP A 30 1.79 2.50 -16.97
C ASP A 30 3.08 2.68 -17.75
N GLU A 31 4.00 3.51 -17.25
CA GLU A 31 5.32 3.72 -17.85
C GLU A 31 6.11 2.41 -17.97
N MET A 32 6.08 1.58 -16.92
CA MET A 32 6.75 0.28 -16.91
C MET A 32 6.15 -0.70 -17.91
N VAL A 33 4.83 -0.70 -18.14
CA VAL A 33 4.19 -1.68 -19.04
C VAL A 33 4.27 -1.29 -20.52
N VAL A 34 4.39 0.01 -20.83
CA VAL A 34 4.51 0.53 -22.20
C VAL A 34 5.66 -0.14 -22.98
N GLN A 35 6.78 -0.45 -22.32
CA GLN A 35 7.93 -1.09 -22.96
C GLN A 35 7.64 -2.53 -23.45
N PHE A 36 6.54 -3.16 -23.00
CA PHE A 36 6.18 -4.54 -23.32
C PHE A 36 5.15 -4.69 -24.44
N GLY A 37 4.66 -3.57 -25.01
CA GLY A 37 3.80 -3.57 -26.21
C GLY A 37 2.56 -4.45 -26.08
N GLU A 38 2.43 -5.47 -26.93
CA GLU A 38 1.29 -6.40 -26.95
C GLU A 38 1.10 -7.19 -25.64
N GLN A 39 2.16 -7.36 -24.85
CA GLN A 39 2.09 -8.05 -23.55
C GLN A 39 1.81 -7.09 -22.39
N ALA A 40 1.65 -5.78 -22.65
CA ALA A 40 1.51 -4.76 -21.61
C ALA A 40 0.40 -5.08 -20.61
N GLU A 41 -0.74 -5.58 -21.08
CA GLU A 41 -1.89 -5.87 -20.22
C GLU A 41 -1.67 -7.09 -19.31
N THR A 42 -1.02 -8.14 -19.83
CA THR A 42 -0.62 -9.30 -19.02
C THR A 42 0.42 -8.93 -17.97
N ILE A 43 1.39 -8.09 -18.34
CA ILE A 43 2.43 -7.62 -17.42
C ILE A 43 1.86 -6.65 -16.38
N ARG A 44 0.88 -5.82 -16.75
CA ARG A 44 0.17 -4.92 -15.83
C ARG A 44 -0.45 -5.68 -14.66
N GLN A 45 -1.13 -6.79 -14.93
CA GLN A 45 -1.73 -7.63 -13.89
C GLN A 45 -0.71 -8.16 -12.87
N ILE A 46 0.53 -8.38 -13.28
CA ILE A 46 1.62 -8.82 -12.39
C ILE A 46 2.04 -7.67 -11.47
N PHE A 47 2.16 -6.46 -12.02
CA PHE A 47 2.51 -5.25 -11.26
C PHE A 47 1.41 -4.77 -10.32
N ASP A 48 0.14 -5.07 -10.64
CA ASP A 48 -1.02 -4.74 -9.79
C ASP A 48 -1.13 -5.59 -8.53
N THR A 49 -0.27 -6.60 -8.35
CA THR A 49 -0.24 -7.36 -7.09
C THR A 49 0.16 -6.46 -5.92
N PRO A 50 -0.43 -6.62 -4.71
CA PRO A 50 -0.14 -5.75 -3.55
C PRO A 50 1.34 -5.68 -3.20
N ARG A 51 2.05 -6.80 -3.36
CA ARG A 51 3.50 -6.88 -3.16
C ARG A 51 4.26 -6.01 -4.17
N MET A 52 3.91 -6.06 -5.46
CA MET A 52 4.60 -5.27 -6.47
C MET A 52 4.28 -3.78 -6.34
N ARG A 53 3.02 -3.43 -6.11
CA ARG A 53 2.62 -2.04 -5.79
C ARG A 53 3.39 -1.49 -4.60
N SER A 54 3.53 -2.25 -3.52
CA SER A 54 4.32 -1.83 -2.34
C SER A 54 5.81 -1.60 -2.67
N ASN A 55 6.41 -2.46 -3.52
CA ASN A 55 7.79 -2.26 -3.97
C ASN A 55 7.91 -1.00 -4.84
N ILE A 56 6.98 -0.77 -5.76
CA ILE A 56 6.97 0.43 -6.61
C ILE A 56 6.83 1.68 -5.74
N ARG A 57 5.87 1.69 -4.80
CA ARG A 57 5.69 2.76 -3.82
C ARG A 57 6.98 3.05 -3.06
N GLN A 58 7.66 2.02 -2.55
CA GLN A 58 8.90 2.19 -1.80
C GLN A 58 10.01 2.83 -2.65
N ASN A 59 10.12 2.44 -3.93
CA ASN A 59 11.09 3.01 -4.86
C ASN A 59 10.76 4.48 -5.20
N LEU A 60 9.47 4.78 -5.46
CA LEU A 60 9.00 6.13 -5.72
C LEU A 60 9.22 7.05 -4.52
N LEU A 61 8.91 6.59 -3.31
CA LEU A 61 9.16 7.34 -2.07
C LEU A 61 10.65 7.64 -1.90
N GLN A 62 11.50 6.65 -2.16
CA GLN A 62 12.94 6.83 -2.06
C GLN A 62 13.45 7.85 -3.08
N LYS A 63 12.96 7.81 -4.32
CA LYS A 63 13.30 8.78 -5.36
C LYS A 63 12.84 10.18 -4.97
N ALA A 64 11.58 10.35 -4.59
CA ALA A 64 11.01 11.63 -4.16
C ALA A 64 11.78 12.22 -2.97
N LEU A 65 12.17 11.38 -2.00
CA LEU A 65 12.98 11.81 -0.86
C LEU A 65 14.37 12.31 -1.29
N TYR A 66 15.04 11.62 -2.20
CA TYR A 66 16.34 12.10 -2.70
C TYR A 66 16.21 13.37 -3.50
N ASP A 67 15.20 13.47 -4.37
CA ASP A 67 14.94 14.67 -5.15
C ASP A 67 14.68 15.86 -4.21
N ARG A 68 13.92 15.64 -3.13
CA ARG A 68 13.69 16.63 -2.06
C ARG A 68 14.99 17.05 -1.39
N ILE A 69 15.81 16.10 -0.94
CA ILE A 69 17.11 16.38 -0.31
C ILE A 69 18.03 17.17 -1.24
N ILE A 70 18.07 16.81 -2.53
CA ILE A 70 18.89 17.48 -3.53
C ILE A 70 18.38 18.92 -3.75
N ALA A 71 17.07 19.12 -3.87
CA ALA A 71 16.49 20.45 -4.03
C ALA A 71 16.80 21.36 -2.83
N ILE A 72 16.67 20.85 -1.60
CA ILE A 72 17.08 21.56 -0.37
C ILE A 72 18.57 21.92 -0.45
N ALA A 73 19.43 20.96 -0.79
CA ALA A 73 20.88 21.16 -0.84
C ALA A 73 21.32 22.18 -1.89
N LYS A 74 20.56 22.31 -2.99
CA LYS A 74 20.80 23.31 -4.04
C LYS A 74 20.16 24.67 -3.76
N GLY A 75 19.24 24.76 -2.79
CA GLY A 75 18.45 25.96 -2.53
C GLY A 75 17.40 26.25 -3.60
N GLU A 76 16.90 25.23 -4.29
CA GLU A 76 15.81 25.36 -5.27
C GLU A 76 14.48 25.58 -4.53
N GLU A 77 13.54 26.35 -5.12
CA GLU A 77 12.17 26.42 -4.61
C GLU A 77 11.51 25.05 -4.78
N ILE A 78 11.13 24.44 -3.67
CA ILE A 78 10.59 23.10 -3.68
C ILE A 78 9.06 23.19 -3.63
N PRO A 79 8.35 22.61 -4.62
CA PRO A 79 6.90 22.54 -4.55
C PRO A 79 6.47 21.84 -3.26
N ALA A 80 5.40 22.36 -2.66
CA ALA A 80 4.84 21.78 -1.45
C ALA A 80 4.51 20.29 -1.68
N PRO A 81 4.73 19.43 -0.68
CA PRO A 81 4.38 18.02 -0.79
C PRO A 81 2.92 17.87 -1.24
N LYS A 82 2.69 16.97 -2.19
CA LYS A 82 1.36 16.61 -2.66
C LYS A 82 0.67 15.94 -1.47
N ALA A 83 -0.17 16.70 -0.77
CA ALA A 83 -0.82 16.23 0.45
C ALA A 83 -1.71 15.03 0.10
N GLU A 84 -1.36 13.87 0.63
CA GLU A 84 -2.32 12.78 0.79
C GLU A 84 -3.24 13.17 1.95
N GLU A 85 -4.54 13.13 1.70
CA GLU A 85 -5.56 13.21 2.74
C GLU A 85 -5.24 12.15 3.80
N SER A 86 -5.07 12.62 5.04
CA SER A 86 -4.64 11.84 6.19
C SER A 86 -5.54 10.63 6.40
N GLN A 87 -5.00 9.42 6.22
CA GLN A 87 -5.59 8.23 6.85
C GLN A 87 -5.03 8.13 8.26
N GLU A 88 -5.74 8.78 9.19
CA GLU A 88 -5.70 8.42 10.60
C GLU A 88 -6.14 6.96 10.79
N ASP A 89 -5.50 6.29 11.77
CA ASP A 89 -5.91 5.04 12.40
C ASP A 89 -5.79 3.70 11.63
N VAL A 90 -4.64 3.04 11.79
CA VAL A 90 -4.60 1.57 12.02
C VAL A 90 -3.69 1.25 13.20
N GLN A 91 -4.13 1.65 14.39
CA GLN A 91 -3.65 1.10 15.66
C GLN A 91 -4.86 0.72 16.54
N SER A 92 -5.64 -0.28 16.12
CA SER A 92 -6.49 -1.04 17.04
C SER A 92 -6.89 -2.39 16.43
N GLU A 93 -7.21 -3.35 17.30
CA GLU A 93 -7.63 -4.74 17.06
C GLU A 93 -6.53 -5.78 16.89
N ALA A 94 -5.66 -5.84 17.90
CA ALA A 94 -5.36 -7.12 18.53
C ALA A 94 -6.41 -7.39 19.63
N GLU A 95 -7.59 -7.91 19.30
CA GLU A 95 -8.53 -8.54 20.25
C GLU A 95 -9.75 -9.15 19.54
N VAL A 96 -9.68 -10.44 19.15
CA VAL A 96 -10.89 -11.30 19.11
C VAL A 96 -10.53 -12.60 19.82
N SER A 97 -10.61 -12.52 21.14
CA SER A 97 -10.67 -13.64 22.05
C SER A 97 -12.12 -14.14 22.15
N LEU A 98 -12.31 -15.41 21.78
CA LEU A 98 -13.20 -16.42 22.41
C LEU A 98 -14.61 -15.97 22.90
N GLN A 99 -15.65 -16.48 22.22
CA GLN A 99 -16.99 -16.83 22.73
C GLN A 99 -17.72 -17.58 21.60
N GLU A 100 -17.89 -18.92 21.59
CA GLU A 100 -18.92 -19.70 22.33
C GLU A 100 -20.25 -18.95 22.45
N THR A 101 -21.29 -19.26 21.65
CA THR A 101 -22.48 -20.14 21.94
C THR A 101 -23.63 -19.69 20.98
N PRO A 102 -24.83 -20.33 20.89
CA PRO A 102 -25.33 -21.64 21.34
C PRO A 102 -26.15 -22.42 20.27
N ALA A 103 -26.51 -23.64 20.66
CA ALA A 103 -27.54 -24.53 20.12
C ALA A 103 -28.94 -23.87 20.02
N GLU A 104 -29.81 -24.33 19.12
CA GLU A 104 -31.06 -25.13 19.36
C GLU A 104 -32.25 -24.33 18.73
N THR A 105 -33.32 -24.83 18.12
CA THR A 105 -33.96 -26.15 17.99
C THR A 105 -35.05 -26.10 16.89
N GLU A 106 -35.43 -27.29 16.37
CA GLU A 106 -36.80 -27.72 15.92
C GLU A 106 -37.45 -27.08 14.66
N THR A 107 -38.26 -27.73 13.83
CA THR A 107 -38.75 -29.11 13.61
C THR A 107 -39.64 -29.05 12.38
N GLU A 108 -39.52 -29.98 11.43
CA GLU A 108 -40.73 -30.51 10.78
C GLU A 108 -40.48 -31.92 10.21
N ALA A 109 -41.39 -32.80 10.58
CA ALA A 109 -41.37 -34.24 10.38
C ALA A 109 -42.09 -34.66 9.10
N SER A 110 -41.65 -35.76 8.48
CA SER A 110 -42.39 -36.69 7.61
C SER A 110 -41.37 -37.80 7.31
N ASP A 111 -41.29 -38.89 8.07
CA ASP A 111 -42.19 -40.06 8.11
C ASP A 111 -42.42 -40.70 6.73
N GLN A 112 -41.72 -41.82 6.49
CA GLN A 112 -42.12 -43.06 5.77
C GLN A 112 -40.83 -43.85 5.43
N GLU A 113 -40.42 -44.86 6.19
CA GLU A 113 -40.85 -46.27 6.12
C GLU A 113 -40.63 -46.99 4.77
N GLN A 114 -39.88 -48.12 4.86
CA GLN A 114 -39.79 -49.28 3.93
C GLN A 114 -38.90 -49.07 2.68
N GLU A 115 -37.95 -49.93 2.30
CA GLU A 115 -37.75 -51.39 2.42
C GLU A 115 -36.31 -51.80 2.81
#